data_AF-L9L690-F1
#
_entry.id   AF-L9L690-F1
#
_cell.length_a   1.000
_cell.length_b   1.000
_cell.length_c   1.000
_cell.angle_alpha   90.00
_cell.angle_beta   90.00
_cell.angle_gamma   90.00
#
_symmetry.space_group_name_H-M   'P 1'
#
loop_
_entity.id
_entity.type
_entity.pdbx_description
1 polymer ?
#
loop_
_entity_poly.entity_id
_entity_poly.type
_entity_poly.pdbx_seq_one_letter_code
_entity_poly.pdbx_strand_id
1 'polypeptide(L)'
;GCVLVVSVLEQLAQVHNSTVQATMERLCRYLPEKLFLKTTCYLVIQMFGPDIVKLLTAGMNADVVCHTLEFCKQDAGQPLCHLYAPPKEPWRQTLEKARQLVEKSPALKRPRSGSDICSLPFLAKICQEIKLAIQNSVPFKDADSDKYSVFSALRGYHWRGRDCNDSDATVYPGRRPDNWDAHRDSNCNGIWGVDPSDGIPYEKKFCEGASSQNLKQFIESLSRSKLWDHPAVVIYAMIGNDVCNGKRDPVPAMTTPEKLYSHVMQTLQQLHSHLPNGSSVIFYGLPDGTFLWDNLHSRYHPLGQLNRDVTYAQLYAFLNCLQVSPCHGWMSSNKTLRALTSERAKQLSKTLERIADSERFTNLNLFYMDFAFQEITEEWRKRGGQPWQLIEPVDGFHPNEVASLLLADHFWRKVQLQWPQVLGKENPFNPQIEKVFGDQGGH
;
A
#
# COMPACT_ATOMS: atom_id res chain seq x y z
N GLY A 1 -4.20 -5.58 14.85
CA GLY A 1 -5.31 -5.35 15.81
C GLY A 1 -4.80 -5.48 17.23
N CYS A 2 -5.62 -5.98 18.16
CA CYS A 2 -5.27 -6.08 19.59
C CYS A 2 -3.95 -6.82 19.85
N VAL A 3 -3.74 -8.01 19.26
CA VAL A 3 -2.56 -8.87 19.52
C VAL A 3 -1.26 -8.09 19.32
N LEU A 4 -1.10 -7.41 18.18
CA LEU A 4 0.03 -6.52 17.88
C LEU A 4 0.32 -5.50 19.01
N VAL A 5 -0.71 -4.83 19.54
CA VAL A 5 -0.54 -3.80 20.58
C VAL A 5 -0.11 -4.44 21.90
N VAL A 6 -0.70 -5.58 22.27
CA VAL A 6 -0.35 -6.30 23.50
C VAL A 6 1.07 -6.88 23.40
N SER A 7 1.46 -7.45 22.26
CA SER A 7 2.83 -7.90 21.97
C SER A 7 3.85 -6.77 22.12
N VAL A 8 3.58 -5.59 21.54
CA VAL A 8 4.48 -4.42 21.65
C VAL A 8 4.57 -3.92 23.10
N LEU A 9 3.48 -3.95 23.87
CA LEU A 9 3.51 -3.61 25.30
C LEU A 9 4.31 -4.62 26.13
N GLU A 10 4.20 -5.92 25.85
CA GLU A 10 4.96 -6.96 26.52
C GLU A 10 6.47 -6.84 26.20
N GLN A 11 6.82 -6.62 24.93
CA GLN A 11 8.20 -6.49 24.47
C GLN A 11 8.87 -5.20 24.97
N LEU A 12 8.16 -4.07 24.96
CA LEU A 12 8.70 -2.82 25.54
C LEU A 12 8.89 -2.94 27.06
N ALA A 13 8.08 -3.74 27.76
CA ALA A 13 8.23 -3.98 29.19
C ALA A 13 9.48 -4.83 29.48
N GLN A 14 9.73 -5.86 28.65
CA GLN A 14 10.95 -6.68 28.68
C GLN A 14 12.20 -5.83 28.37
N VAL A 15 12.21 -5.11 27.25
CA VAL A 15 13.34 -4.29 26.77
C VAL A 15 13.75 -3.19 27.77
N HIS A 16 12.80 -2.64 28.51
CA HIS A 16 13.06 -1.56 29.47
C HIS A 16 13.04 -2.01 30.95
N ASN A 17 12.86 -3.30 31.22
CA ASN A 17 12.67 -3.87 32.57
C ASN A 17 11.68 -3.05 33.41
N SER A 18 10.53 -2.69 32.82
CA SER A 18 9.56 -1.77 33.42
C SER A 18 8.17 -2.39 33.53
N THR A 19 7.38 -1.95 34.52
CA THR A 19 6.00 -2.44 34.70
C THR A 19 5.16 -2.19 33.44
N VAL A 20 4.17 -3.05 33.21
CA VAL A 20 3.28 -2.94 32.04
C VAL A 20 2.58 -1.57 32.01
N GLN A 21 2.19 -1.02 33.16
CA GLN A 21 1.62 0.34 33.25
C GLN A 21 2.60 1.43 32.77
N ALA A 22 3.82 1.48 33.34
CA ALA A 22 4.83 2.46 32.92
C ALA A 22 5.22 2.30 31.44
N THR A 23 5.07 1.09 30.90
CA THR A 23 5.29 0.76 29.50
C THR A 23 4.16 1.29 28.60
N MET A 24 2.89 1.18 29.02
CA MET A 24 1.78 1.82 28.33
C MET A 24 1.93 3.35 28.28
N GLU A 25 2.25 3.97 29.41
CA GLU A 25 2.52 5.41 29.49
C GLU A 25 3.73 5.86 28.66
N ARG A 26 4.70 4.95 28.42
CA ARG A 26 5.82 5.16 27.49
C ARG A 26 5.35 5.09 26.03
N LEU A 27 4.56 4.08 25.67
CA LEU A 27 4.05 3.89 24.31
C LEU A 27 3.24 5.10 23.83
N CYS A 28 2.31 5.63 24.64
CA CYS A 28 1.53 6.81 24.23
C CYS A 28 2.36 8.09 24.10
N ARG A 29 3.46 8.24 24.85
CA ARG A 29 4.38 9.39 24.69
C ARG A 29 5.12 9.40 23.36
N TYR A 30 5.34 8.23 22.75
CA TYR A 30 5.94 8.11 21.42
C TYR A 30 4.96 8.44 20.27
N LEU A 31 3.65 8.49 20.52
CA LEU A 31 2.66 8.80 19.50
C LEU A 31 2.50 10.32 19.29
N PRO A 32 2.26 10.78 18.06
CA PRO A 32 2.01 12.20 17.78
C PRO A 32 0.62 12.63 18.27
N GLU A 33 0.44 13.93 18.47
CA GLU A 33 -0.87 14.55 18.75
C GLU A 33 -1.70 14.75 17.47
N LYS A 34 -1.04 14.79 16.30
CA LYS A 34 -1.67 14.78 14.97
C LYS A 34 -2.60 13.57 14.85
N LEU A 35 -3.80 13.79 14.30
CA LEU A 35 -4.89 12.81 14.23
C LEU A 35 -5.30 12.21 15.61
N PHE A 36 -5.10 12.94 16.70
CA PHE A 36 -5.49 12.56 18.08
C PHE A 36 -4.83 11.28 18.64
N LEU A 37 -3.82 10.72 17.94
CA LEU A 37 -3.26 9.39 18.23
C LEU A 37 -2.76 9.24 19.68
N LYS A 38 -2.01 10.24 20.20
CA LYS A 38 -1.59 10.31 21.61
C LYS A 38 -2.79 10.26 22.57
N THR A 39 -3.80 11.10 22.35
CA THR A 39 -4.99 11.22 23.21
C THR A 39 -5.82 9.93 23.20
N THR A 40 -6.09 9.38 22.02
CA THR A 40 -6.76 8.09 21.83
C THR A 40 -6.02 6.95 22.54
N CYS A 41 -4.69 6.94 22.50
CA CYS A 41 -3.87 5.95 23.20
C CYS A 41 -4.06 6.03 24.73
N TYR A 42 -4.00 7.23 25.33
CA TYR A 42 -4.26 7.39 26.76
C TYR A 42 -5.69 6.99 27.17
N LEU A 43 -6.69 7.24 26.32
CA LEU A 43 -8.07 6.78 26.55
C LEU A 43 -8.20 5.23 26.49
N VAL A 44 -7.43 4.57 25.62
CA VAL A 44 -7.32 3.09 25.61
C VAL A 44 -6.67 2.57 26.89
N ILE A 45 -5.62 3.21 27.41
CA ILE A 45 -5.02 2.85 28.71
C ILE A 45 -6.04 2.98 29.84
N GLN A 46 -6.73 4.12 29.94
CA GLN A 46 -7.71 4.37 31.00
C GLN A 46 -8.86 3.34 30.98
N MET A 47 -9.19 2.78 29.81
CA MET A 47 -10.28 1.81 29.66
C MET A 47 -9.85 0.35 29.85
N PHE A 48 -8.71 -0.07 29.27
CA PHE A 48 -8.31 -1.49 29.22
C PHE A 48 -7.00 -1.78 29.97
N GLY A 49 -6.20 -0.76 30.27
CA GLY A 49 -4.90 -0.89 30.93
C GLY A 49 -4.94 -1.70 32.24
N PRO A 50 -5.86 -1.43 33.19
CA PRO A 50 -5.94 -2.20 34.45
C PRO A 50 -6.15 -3.71 34.27
N ASP A 51 -6.79 -4.15 33.18
CA ASP A 51 -7.01 -5.56 32.89
C ASP A 51 -5.85 -6.16 32.09
N ILE A 52 -5.28 -5.42 31.13
CA ILE A 52 -4.06 -5.81 30.40
C ILE A 52 -2.90 -6.02 31.39
N VAL A 53 -2.75 -5.15 32.40
CA VAL A 53 -1.76 -5.31 33.49
C VAL A 53 -1.96 -6.65 34.20
N LYS A 54 -3.16 -6.95 34.73
CA LYS A 54 -3.43 -8.22 35.44
C LYS A 54 -3.12 -9.44 34.59
N LEU A 55 -3.55 -9.43 33.32
CA LEU A 55 -3.43 -10.59 32.43
C LEU A 55 -1.96 -10.85 32.06
N LEU A 56 -1.19 -9.81 31.70
CA LEU A 56 0.23 -9.95 31.42
C LEU A 56 1.04 -10.31 32.69
N THR A 57 0.70 -9.75 33.86
CA THR A 57 1.32 -10.15 35.14
C THR A 57 0.98 -11.60 35.53
N ALA A 58 -0.14 -12.15 35.05
CA ALA A 58 -0.50 -13.56 35.19
C ALA A 58 0.14 -14.48 34.11
N GLY A 59 1.01 -13.96 33.26
CA GLY A 59 1.69 -14.74 32.21
C GLY A 59 0.81 -15.11 31.01
N MET A 60 -0.32 -14.41 30.81
CA MET A 60 -1.20 -14.64 29.66
C MET A 60 -0.62 -13.96 28.42
N ASN A 61 -0.35 -14.71 27.36
CA ASN A 61 0.17 -14.17 26.10
C ASN A 61 -0.86 -13.25 25.39
N ALA A 62 -0.40 -12.50 24.39
CA ALA A 62 -1.22 -11.54 23.64
C ALA A 62 -2.49 -12.13 23.02
N ASP A 63 -2.47 -13.40 22.57
CA ASP A 63 -3.66 -14.08 22.04
C ASP A 63 -4.72 -14.29 23.14
N VAL A 64 -4.31 -14.82 24.30
CA VAL A 64 -5.21 -15.00 25.45
C VAL A 64 -5.76 -13.65 25.91
N VAL A 65 -4.92 -12.63 26.07
CA VAL A 65 -5.33 -11.27 26.48
C VAL A 65 -6.42 -10.74 25.55
N CYS A 66 -6.23 -10.84 24.23
CA CYS A 66 -7.16 -10.28 23.25
C CYS A 66 -8.46 -11.08 23.12
N HIS A 67 -8.44 -12.39 23.37
CA HIS A 67 -9.66 -13.20 23.49
C HIS A 67 -10.40 -12.96 24.81
N THR A 68 -9.69 -12.75 25.94
CA THR A 68 -10.31 -12.39 27.23
C THR A 68 -10.97 -11.01 27.17
N LEU A 69 -10.34 -10.05 26.50
CA LEU A 69 -10.86 -8.69 26.29
C LEU A 69 -11.80 -8.58 25.07
N GLU A 70 -12.33 -9.69 24.57
CA GLU A 70 -13.29 -9.80 23.45
C GLU A 70 -12.90 -9.10 22.13
N PHE A 71 -11.64 -8.67 21.96
CA PHE A 71 -11.15 -8.12 20.68
C PHE A 71 -10.93 -9.21 19.64
N CYS A 72 -10.69 -10.44 20.10
CA CYS A 72 -10.69 -11.65 19.29
C CYS A 72 -11.87 -12.53 19.76
N LYS A 73 -12.68 -13.02 18.84
CA LYS A 73 -13.80 -13.94 19.12
C LYS A 73 -13.61 -15.23 18.34
N GLN A 74 -14.11 -16.33 18.89
CA GLN A 74 -14.12 -17.64 18.23
C GLN A 74 -15.58 -18.08 18.12
N ASP A 75 -16.16 -17.93 16.93
CA ASP A 75 -17.55 -18.35 16.70
C ASP A 75 -17.63 -19.88 16.61
N ALA A 76 -18.84 -20.43 16.79
CA ALA A 76 -19.08 -21.87 16.71
C ALA A 76 -18.64 -22.42 15.34
N GLY A 77 -17.84 -23.49 15.37
CA GLY A 77 -17.29 -24.12 14.15
C GLY A 77 -16.07 -23.42 13.56
N GLN A 78 -15.59 -22.30 14.12
CA GLN A 78 -14.32 -21.69 13.70
C GLN A 78 -13.11 -22.29 14.47
N PRO A 79 -11.95 -22.50 13.80
CA PRO A 79 -10.71 -22.85 14.49
C PRO A 79 -10.28 -21.70 15.41
N LEU A 80 -9.42 -22.02 16.39
CA LEU A 80 -8.76 -21.00 17.19
C LEU A 80 -7.66 -20.34 16.35
N CYS A 81 -7.74 -19.03 16.16
CA CYS A 81 -6.67 -18.26 15.54
C CYS A 81 -5.73 -17.71 16.62
N HIS A 82 -4.46 -18.13 16.59
CA HIS A 82 -3.42 -17.73 17.52
C HIS A 82 -2.13 -17.41 16.75
N LEU A 83 -1.33 -16.45 17.24
CA LEU A 83 -0.03 -16.08 16.68
C LEU A 83 1.12 -16.77 17.41
N TYR A 84 0.99 -16.85 18.74
CA TYR A 84 1.96 -17.45 19.65
C TYR A 84 1.70 -18.95 19.81
N ALA A 85 2.61 -19.66 20.49
CA ALA A 85 2.36 -21.03 20.91
C ALA A 85 1.13 -21.08 21.85
N PRO A 86 0.17 -22.02 21.65
CA PRO A 86 -0.94 -22.21 22.57
C PRO A 86 -0.45 -22.52 24.01
N PRO A 87 -1.23 -22.17 25.05
CA PRO A 87 -0.92 -22.54 26.42
C PRO A 87 -0.73 -24.05 26.61
N LYS A 88 0.06 -24.45 27.61
CA LYS A 88 0.21 -25.87 28.01
C LYS A 88 -1.08 -26.47 28.55
N GLU A 89 -1.95 -25.65 29.11
CA GLU A 89 -3.30 -26.03 29.54
C GLU A 89 -4.31 -25.91 28.39
N PRO A 90 -5.41 -26.69 28.38
CA PRO A 90 -6.47 -26.54 27.39
C PRO A 90 -6.95 -25.09 27.26
N TRP A 91 -7.01 -24.57 26.02
CA TRP A 91 -7.35 -23.17 25.72
C TRP A 91 -8.58 -22.65 26.49
N ARG A 92 -9.66 -23.44 26.54
CA ARG A 92 -10.89 -23.08 27.27
C ARG A 92 -10.65 -22.84 28.76
N GLN A 93 -9.78 -23.64 29.40
CA GLN A 93 -9.44 -23.48 30.82
C GLN A 93 -8.56 -22.26 31.05
N THR A 94 -7.58 -22.02 30.16
CA THR A 94 -6.73 -20.81 30.23
C THR A 94 -7.56 -19.54 30.07
N LEU A 95 -8.45 -19.51 29.07
CA LEU A 95 -9.34 -18.38 28.80
C LEU A 95 -10.32 -18.13 29.96
N GLU A 96 -10.80 -19.17 30.63
CA GLU A 96 -11.70 -19.04 31.77
C GLU A 96 -10.98 -18.53 33.03
N LYS A 97 -9.77 -19.04 33.33
CA LYS A 97 -8.88 -18.46 34.37
C LYS A 97 -8.60 -16.98 34.08
N ALA A 98 -8.29 -16.64 32.83
CA ALA A 98 -8.04 -15.27 32.41
C ALA A 98 -9.28 -14.37 32.60
N ARG A 99 -10.48 -14.84 32.27
CA ARG A 99 -11.74 -14.12 32.55
C ARG A 99 -11.97 -13.87 34.03
N GLN A 100 -11.72 -14.86 34.89
CA GLN A 100 -11.91 -14.73 36.35
C GLN A 100 -11.02 -13.62 36.96
N LEU A 101 -9.82 -13.38 36.41
CA LEU A 101 -8.96 -12.26 36.83
C LEU A 101 -9.56 -10.86 36.52
N VAL A 102 -10.48 -10.77 35.55
CA VAL A 102 -11.04 -9.51 35.04
C VAL A 102 -12.56 -9.39 35.15
N GLU A 103 -13.25 -10.41 35.68
CA GLU A 103 -14.73 -10.50 35.84
C GLU A 103 -15.36 -9.23 36.44
N LYS A 104 -14.68 -8.62 37.42
CA LYS A 104 -15.17 -7.43 38.12
C LYS A 104 -14.97 -6.12 37.34
N SER A 105 -14.34 -6.16 36.15
CA SER A 105 -13.97 -5.00 35.35
C SER A 105 -15.19 -4.19 34.85
N PRO A 106 -15.18 -2.85 35.01
CA PRO A 106 -16.12 -1.97 34.34
C PRO A 106 -16.02 -1.97 32.81
N ALA A 107 -14.87 -2.35 32.23
CA ALA A 107 -14.64 -2.33 30.79
C ALA A 107 -15.38 -3.45 30.05
N LEU A 108 -15.48 -4.63 30.68
CA LEU A 108 -16.22 -5.80 30.17
C LEU A 108 -17.73 -5.69 30.41
N LYS A 109 -18.17 -4.84 31.35
CA LYS A 109 -19.59 -4.62 31.68
C LYS A 109 -20.30 -3.62 30.76
N ARG A 110 -19.59 -2.98 29.82
CA ARG A 110 -20.20 -2.10 28.81
C ARG A 110 -20.69 -2.96 27.63
N PRO A 111 -21.97 -2.87 27.21
CA PRO A 111 -22.43 -3.57 26.01
C PRO A 111 -21.70 -3.03 24.79
N ARG A 112 -20.94 -3.88 24.10
CA ARG A 112 -20.31 -3.54 22.82
C ARG A 112 -21.37 -3.48 21.73
N SER A 113 -21.77 -2.27 21.37
CA SER A 113 -22.66 -2.01 20.24
C SER A 113 -21.91 -2.26 18.92
N GLY A 114 -21.88 -3.53 18.51
CA GLY A 114 -21.15 -4.00 17.34
C GLY A 114 -19.75 -4.55 17.65
N SER A 115 -19.18 -5.23 16.66
CA SER A 115 -17.83 -5.80 16.69
C SER A 115 -16.74 -4.86 16.15
N ASP A 116 -17.11 -3.75 15.49
CA ASP A 116 -16.17 -2.75 14.98
C ASP A 116 -15.57 -1.93 16.14
N ILE A 117 -14.24 -1.85 16.20
CA ILE A 117 -13.50 -1.03 17.17
C ILE A 117 -13.80 0.47 17.00
N CYS A 118 -14.24 0.89 15.81
CA CYS A 118 -14.67 2.25 15.51
C CYS A 118 -16.01 2.64 16.18
N SER A 119 -16.71 1.70 16.83
CA SER A 119 -17.86 2.02 17.71
C SER A 119 -17.47 2.80 18.96
N LEU A 120 -16.18 2.77 19.35
CA LEU A 120 -15.65 3.54 20.47
C LEU A 120 -15.55 5.02 20.09
N PRO A 121 -16.20 5.97 20.79
CA PRO A 121 -16.30 7.38 20.34
C PRO A 121 -14.96 8.09 20.11
N PHE A 122 -13.92 7.70 20.85
CA PHE A 122 -12.54 8.23 20.74
C PHE A 122 -11.70 7.59 19.63
N LEU A 123 -12.23 6.57 18.95
CA LEU A 123 -11.70 6.00 17.71
C LEU A 123 -12.58 6.33 16.50
N ALA A 124 -13.88 6.56 16.70
CA ALA A 124 -14.84 6.88 15.65
C ALA A 124 -14.34 7.98 14.69
N LYS A 125 -13.79 9.09 15.21
CA LYS A 125 -13.22 10.15 14.36
C LYS A 125 -12.02 9.66 13.55
N ILE A 126 -11.03 9.02 14.17
CA ILE A 126 -9.84 8.49 13.46
C ILE A 126 -10.27 7.49 12.38
N CYS A 127 -11.21 6.62 12.69
CA CYS A 127 -11.81 5.71 11.72
C CYS A 127 -12.55 6.41 10.58
N GLN A 128 -13.20 7.55 10.84
CA GLN A 128 -13.86 8.36 9.82
C GLN A 128 -12.84 8.99 8.87
N GLU A 129 -11.78 9.63 9.38
CA GLU A 129 -10.70 10.20 8.55
C GLU A 129 -10.05 9.11 7.67
N ILE A 130 -9.79 7.93 8.25
CA ILE A 130 -9.22 6.77 7.53
C ILE A 130 -10.20 6.25 6.46
N LYS A 131 -11.49 6.07 6.79
CA LYS A 131 -12.51 5.61 5.83
C LYS A 131 -12.64 6.60 4.67
N LEU A 132 -12.66 7.92 4.94
CA LEU A 132 -12.74 8.97 3.92
C LEU A 132 -11.53 8.95 2.95
N ALA A 133 -10.30 8.92 3.47
CA ALA A 133 -9.08 8.93 2.66
C ALA A 133 -8.85 7.63 1.85
N ILE A 134 -9.43 6.52 2.31
CA ILE A 134 -9.46 5.25 1.56
C ILE A 134 -10.54 5.29 0.46
N GLN A 135 -11.75 5.72 0.80
CA GLN A 135 -12.92 5.66 -0.11
C GLN A 135 -12.80 6.64 -1.28
N ASN A 136 -12.46 7.91 -1.02
CA ASN A 136 -12.54 8.95 -2.04
C ASN A 136 -11.29 9.01 -2.93
N SER A 137 -10.13 8.58 -2.42
CA SER A 137 -8.82 8.55 -3.12
C SER A 137 -8.32 9.88 -3.72
N VAL A 138 -8.99 11.00 -3.41
CA VAL A 138 -8.56 12.39 -3.65
C VAL A 138 -8.00 13.01 -2.36
N PRO A 139 -7.26 14.14 -2.43
CA PRO A 139 -6.63 14.75 -1.26
C PRO A 139 -7.63 15.21 -0.20
N PHE A 140 -7.20 15.17 1.08
CA PHE A 140 -7.97 15.75 2.19
C PHE A 140 -7.92 17.29 2.24
N LYS A 141 -6.92 17.88 1.59
CA LYS A 141 -6.77 19.33 1.40
C LYS A 141 -6.62 19.59 -0.10
N ASP A 142 -7.66 20.14 -0.67
CA ASP A 142 -7.88 20.37 -2.10
C ASP A 142 -9.00 21.43 -2.13
N ALA A 143 -8.63 22.71 -2.24
CA ALA A 143 -9.52 23.83 -1.99
C ALA A 143 -10.31 24.27 -3.23
N ASP A 144 -9.77 24.02 -4.43
CA ASP A 144 -10.41 24.30 -5.72
C ASP A 144 -10.96 23.03 -6.43
N SER A 145 -10.66 21.83 -5.90
CA SER A 145 -11.16 20.52 -6.35
C SER A 145 -10.50 19.92 -7.61
N ASP A 146 -9.26 20.28 -7.92
CA ASP A 146 -8.49 19.73 -9.04
C ASP A 146 -7.86 18.33 -8.79
N LYS A 147 -7.84 17.89 -7.52
CA LYS A 147 -7.27 16.63 -6.99
C LYS A 147 -5.77 16.62 -6.74
N TYR A 148 -5.11 17.77 -6.64
CA TYR A 148 -3.75 17.96 -6.16
C TYR A 148 -3.76 18.65 -4.77
N SER A 149 -2.58 18.95 -4.20
CA SER A 149 -2.52 19.45 -2.81
C SER A 149 -1.19 20.07 -2.41
N VAL A 150 -1.25 21.13 -1.60
CA VAL A 150 -0.12 21.68 -0.84
C VAL A 150 0.24 20.86 0.43
N PHE A 151 -0.50 19.79 0.74
CA PHE A 151 -0.27 18.92 1.90
C PHE A 151 0.27 17.56 1.49
N SER A 152 1.22 16.99 2.25
CA SER A 152 1.93 15.76 1.88
C SER A 152 1.09 14.49 1.98
N ALA A 153 0.51 14.26 3.16
CA ALA A 153 -0.20 13.03 3.49
C ALA A 153 -1.67 13.04 3.00
N LEU A 154 -2.43 11.98 3.30
CA LEU A 154 -3.87 11.89 3.02
C LEU A 154 -4.22 12.22 1.55
N ARG A 155 -3.58 11.49 0.62
CA ARG A 155 -3.71 11.58 -0.85
C ARG A 155 -3.19 12.85 -1.52
N GLY A 156 -2.59 13.80 -0.77
CA GLY A 156 -1.88 14.95 -1.33
C GLY A 156 -0.48 14.62 -1.90
N TYR A 157 0.48 15.55 -1.87
CA TYR A 157 1.70 15.51 -2.72
C TYR A 157 2.69 14.35 -2.48
N HIS A 158 2.48 13.44 -1.52
CA HIS A 158 3.18 12.14 -1.54
C HIS A 158 2.61 11.16 -2.59
N TRP A 159 1.53 11.52 -3.29
CA TRP A 159 0.79 10.67 -4.23
C TRP A 159 0.73 11.24 -5.66
N ARG A 160 1.05 12.52 -5.82
CA ARG A 160 0.99 13.34 -7.05
C ARG A 160 2.04 14.45 -6.94
N GLY A 161 2.29 15.21 -8.01
CA GLY A 161 3.02 16.48 -7.89
C GLY A 161 2.35 17.40 -6.86
N ARG A 162 3.12 18.31 -6.26
CA ARG A 162 2.53 19.34 -5.39
C ARG A 162 1.75 20.32 -6.25
N ASP A 163 0.59 20.70 -5.74
CA ASP A 163 -0.14 21.86 -6.23
C ASP A 163 0.61 23.16 -5.87
N CYS A 164 0.74 24.06 -6.83
CA CYS A 164 1.41 25.34 -6.71
C CYS A 164 0.44 26.52 -6.46
N ASN A 165 -0.88 26.31 -6.55
CA ASN A 165 -1.91 27.34 -6.33
C ASN A 165 -3.30 26.77 -5.96
N ASP A 166 -3.43 26.20 -4.73
CA ASP A 166 -4.63 25.65 -4.02
C ASP A 166 -5.78 26.68 -3.87
N SER A 167 -6.27 27.19 -5.01
CA SER A 167 -7.16 28.35 -5.20
C SER A 167 -7.55 28.60 -6.67
N ASP A 168 -6.94 27.92 -7.66
CA ASP A 168 -7.31 27.97 -9.08
C ASP A 168 -7.13 26.58 -9.71
N ALA A 169 -8.24 25.84 -9.82
CA ALA A 169 -8.30 24.50 -10.45
C ALA A 169 -7.94 24.47 -11.96
N THR A 170 -7.37 25.56 -12.50
CA THR A 170 -6.72 25.61 -13.80
C THR A 170 -5.18 25.63 -13.71
N VAL A 171 -4.58 25.42 -12.53
CA VAL A 171 -3.13 25.46 -12.29
C VAL A 171 -2.65 24.17 -11.61
N TYR A 172 -2.15 23.16 -12.37
CA TYR A 172 -1.84 21.84 -11.79
C TYR A 172 -0.81 20.96 -12.53
N PRO A 173 -0.09 20.07 -11.79
CA PRO A 173 0.95 19.18 -12.31
C PRO A 173 0.70 18.57 -13.71
N GLY A 174 1.35 19.18 -14.70
CA GLY A 174 1.47 18.71 -16.08
C GLY A 174 0.35 19.10 -17.05
N ARG A 175 -0.60 19.98 -16.69
CA ARG A 175 -1.43 20.70 -17.68
C ARG A 175 -0.57 21.23 -18.86
N ARG A 176 -1.07 21.37 -20.10
CA ARG A 176 -0.32 22.19 -21.10
C ARG A 176 -0.30 23.65 -20.64
N PRO A 177 0.82 24.35 -20.82
CA PRO A 177 0.98 25.67 -20.24
C PRO A 177 0.14 26.76 -20.91
N ASP A 178 -0.51 27.56 -20.06
CA ASP A 178 -1.44 28.62 -20.38
C ASP A 178 -0.70 29.81 -21.02
N ASN A 179 -0.78 29.89 -22.35
CA ASN A 179 0.05 30.77 -23.18
C ASN A 179 1.57 30.54 -22.97
N TRP A 180 1.97 29.28 -22.73
CA TRP A 180 3.34 28.88 -22.39
C TRP A 180 3.87 29.52 -21.10
N ASP A 181 2.98 29.78 -20.14
CA ASP A 181 3.29 30.20 -18.77
C ASP A 181 4.11 31.49 -18.67
N ALA A 182 3.99 32.35 -19.69
CA ALA A 182 4.69 33.63 -19.82
C ALA A 182 4.49 34.60 -18.64
N HIS A 183 3.48 34.38 -17.78
CA HIS A 183 3.11 35.23 -16.65
C HIS A 183 2.84 34.49 -15.33
N ARG A 184 2.65 33.17 -15.36
CA ARG A 184 2.40 32.30 -14.20
C ARG A 184 2.78 30.87 -14.57
N ASP A 185 3.31 30.11 -13.62
CA ASP A 185 3.30 28.65 -13.71
C ASP A 185 1.83 28.17 -13.56
N SER A 186 1.32 27.50 -14.59
CA SER A 186 -0.02 26.92 -14.68
C SER A 186 0.00 25.39 -14.70
N ASN A 187 1.19 24.77 -14.62
CA ASN A 187 1.29 23.31 -14.58
C ASN A 187 2.23 22.75 -13.49
N CYS A 188 2.68 23.59 -12.58
CA CYS A 188 3.49 23.29 -11.40
C CYS A 188 4.77 22.49 -11.71
N ASN A 189 5.46 22.80 -12.82
CA ASN A 189 6.76 22.22 -13.16
C ASN A 189 7.96 23.15 -12.87
N GLY A 190 7.69 24.38 -12.40
CA GLY A 190 8.69 25.39 -12.02
C GLY A 190 9.26 26.21 -13.17
N ILE A 191 8.89 25.93 -14.43
CA ILE A 191 9.44 26.57 -15.62
C ILE A 191 8.40 27.51 -16.24
N TRP A 192 8.49 28.79 -15.91
CA TRP A 192 7.56 29.82 -16.38
C TRP A 192 8.29 31.10 -16.80
N GLY A 193 7.55 32.04 -17.38
CA GLY A 193 8.09 33.30 -17.89
C GLY A 193 8.69 33.21 -19.29
N VAL A 194 9.27 34.32 -19.73
CA VAL A 194 9.77 34.53 -21.10
C VAL A 194 11.29 34.72 -21.07
N ASP A 195 12.01 34.07 -21.99
CA ASP A 195 13.45 34.30 -22.12
C ASP A 195 13.70 35.74 -22.62
N PRO A 196 14.42 36.58 -21.85
CA PRO A 196 14.61 37.98 -22.19
C PRO A 196 15.58 38.20 -23.37
N SER A 197 16.21 37.14 -23.90
CA SER A 197 17.15 37.23 -25.03
C SER A 197 16.51 36.97 -26.40
N ASP A 198 15.43 36.20 -26.48
CA ASP A 198 14.73 35.91 -27.74
C ASP A 198 13.19 36.11 -27.71
N GLY A 199 12.61 36.37 -26.54
CA GLY A 199 11.17 36.58 -26.38
C GLY A 199 10.33 35.30 -26.42
N ILE A 200 10.96 34.12 -26.36
CA ILE A 200 10.27 32.83 -26.39
C ILE A 200 10.02 32.35 -24.95
N PRO A 201 8.77 31.96 -24.60
CA PRO A 201 8.50 31.37 -23.29
C PRO A 201 9.27 30.07 -23.06
N TYR A 202 9.81 29.91 -21.86
CA TYR A 202 10.75 28.83 -21.53
C TYR A 202 10.18 27.43 -21.75
N GLU A 203 8.88 27.28 -21.54
CA GLU A 203 8.23 26.00 -21.36
C GLU A 203 7.78 25.28 -22.63
N LYS A 204 8.13 25.84 -23.79
CA LYS A 204 7.79 25.33 -25.12
C LYS A 204 8.54 24.03 -25.51
N LYS A 205 8.86 23.16 -24.54
CA LYS A 205 9.97 22.18 -24.59
C LYS A 205 9.79 20.77 -23.90
N PHE A 206 8.69 20.39 -23.17
CA PHE A 206 8.68 19.22 -22.19
C PHE A 206 7.62 18.04 -22.28
N CYS A 207 7.30 17.32 -21.17
CA CYS A 207 6.97 15.85 -21.08
C CYS A 207 5.86 15.39 -20.05
N GLU A 208 5.42 14.09 -20.03
CA GLU A 208 4.22 13.59 -19.25
C GLU A 208 4.08 12.03 -18.92
N GLY A 209 3.29 11.63 -17.88
CA GLY A 209 2.76 10.26 -17.47
C GLY A 209 1.57 10.35 -16.45
N ALA A 210 0.80 9.37 -15.88
CA ALA A 210 0.55 7.89 -15.88
C ALA A 210 -0.90 7.60 -15.31
N SER A 211 -1.49 6.45 -14.86
CA SER A 211 -1.30 4.97 -14.63
C SER A 211 -2.71 4.25 -14.53
N SER A 212 -2.89 2.92 -14.29
CA SER A 212 -4.26 2.27 -14.39
C SER A 212 -4.61 0.89 -13.70
N GLN A 213 -5.83 0.71 -13.07
CA GLN A 213 -6.67 -0.56 -12.85
C GLN A 213 -8.08 -0.52 -12.15
N ASN A 214 -8.22 -0.74 -10.81
CA ASN A 214 -9.49 -0.67 -10.03
C ASN A 214 -10.02 0.77 -9.88
N LEU A 215 -9.20 1.71 -10.33
CA LEU A 215 -9.48 2.73 -11.34
C LEU A 215 -10.89 2.76 -11.96
N LYS A 216 -11.67 1.71 -12.23
CA LYS A 216 -13.10 2.00 -12.55
C LYS A 216 -13.82 2.79 -11.43
N GLN A 217 -13.33 2.71 -10.19
CA GLN A 217 -13.77 3.54 -9.06
C GLN A 217 -12.87 4.77 -8.78
N PHE A 218 -11.74 4.93 -9.47
CA PHE A 218 -10.80 6.05 -9.26
C PHE A 218 -10.04 6.56 -10.52
N ILE A 219 -10.49 6.24 -11.73
CA ILE A 219 -10.04 6.79 -13.03
C ILE A 219 -10.54 8.22 -13.17
N GLU A 220 -11.69 8.50 -12.58
CA GLU A 220 -12.22 9.85 -12.45
C GLU A 220 -11.31 10.71 -11.52
N SER A 221 -10.40 10.08 -10.76
CA SER A 221 -9.32 10.76 -10.05
C SER A 221 -8.03 10.95 -10.89
N LEU A 222 -7.85 10.22 -12.00
CA LEU A 222 -6.78 10.47 -12.97
C LEU A 222 -7.08 11.81 -13.64
N SER A 223 -6.32 12.84 -13.26
CA SER A 223 -6.46 14.16 -13.87
C SER A 223 -5.68 14.13 -15.18
N ARG A 224 -6.36 13.87 -16.30
CA ARG A 224 -5.83 14.09 -17.65
C ARG A 224 -6.89 14.50 -18.67
N SER A 225 -6.55 15.51 -19.46
CA SER A 225 -7.43 16.23 -20.35
C SER A 225 -7.04 16.03 -21.81
N LYS A 226 -7.90 15.34 -22.57
CA LYS A 226 -7.62 14.93 -23.96
C LYS A 226 -7.25 16.07 -24.92
N LEU A 227 -7.72 17.29 -24.66
CA LEU A 227 -7.38 18.49 -25.43
C LEU A 227 -6.20 19.26 -24.83
N TRP A 228 -6.15 19.35 -23.50
CA TRP A 228 -5.39 20.36 -22.78
C TRP A 228 -4.10 19.85 -22.13
N ASP A 229 -3.80 18.55 -22.19
CA ASP A 229 -2.56 17.96 -21.62
C ASP A 229 -1.68 17.33 -22.72
N HIS A 230 -0.42 17.01 -22.43
CA HIS A 230 0.51 16.32 -23.35
C HIS A 230 0.16 14.80 -23.43
N PRO A 231 0.97 13.90 -24.06
CA PRO A 231 0.69 12.46 -24.06
C PRO A 231 1.38 11.70 -22.91
N ALA A 232 0.68 10.75 -22.29
CA ALA A 232 1.15 10.05 -21.09
C ALA A 232 1.74 8.65 -21.32
N VAL A 233 2.82 8.32 -20.61
CA VAL A 233 3.24 6.93 -20.35
C VAL A 233 2.48 6.38 -19.14
N VAL A 234 1.69 5.32 -19.35
CA VAL A 234 0.69 4.78 -18.40
C VAL A 234 1.04 3.35 -18.03
N ILE A 235 1.60 3.15 -16.83
CA ILE A 235 1.98 1.82 -16.34
C ILE A 235 0.78 1.16 -15.62
N TYR A 236 0.31 0.02 -16.13
CA TYR A 236 -0.69 -0.85 -15.50
C TYR A 236 0.04 -1.85 -14.61
N ALA A 237 0.38 -1.46 -13.37
CA ALA A 237 1.20 -2.23 -12.44
C ALA A 237 0.37 -3.04 -11.43
N MET A 238 -0.37 -4.04 -11.91
CA MET A 238 -1.49 -4.62 -11.16
C MET A 238 -1.20 -6.04 -10.69
N ILE A 239 -0.12 -6.07 -9.92
CA ILE A 239 0.79 -7.17 -9.72
C ILE A 239 0.39 -8.12 -8.59
N GLY A 240 -0.91 -8.35 -8.36
CA GLY A 240 -1.30 -9.39 -7.40
C GLY A 240 -2.77 -9.52 -7.01
N ASN A 241 -3.55 -8.44 -6.89
CA ASN A 241 -4.90 -8.52 -6.27
C ASN A 241 -5.92 -9.38 -7.04
N ASP A 242 -5.67 -9.65 -8.33
CA ASP A 242 -6.45 -10.62 -9.11
C ASP A 242 -6.27 -12.09 -8.66
N VAL A 243 -5.17 -12.41 -7.95
CA VAL A 243 -4.93 -13.75 -7.37
C VAL A 243 -4.84 -13.72 -5.83
N CYS A 244 -4.46 -12.59 -5.25
CA CYS A 244 -4.30 -12.39 -3.82
C CYS A 244 -5.60 -11.96 -3.14
N ASN A 245 -6.09 -12.80 -2.22
CA ASN A 245 -7.22 -12.48 -1.35
C ASN A 245 -7.14 -13.28 -0.04
N GLY A 246 -7.90 -12.84 0.97
CA GLY A 246 -7.91 -13.43 2.33
C GLY A 246 -8.97 -14.51 2.58
N LYS A 247 -9.68 -15.02 1.56
CA LYS A 247 -10.77 -16.00 1.78
C LYS A 247 -10.22 -17.39 2.13
N ARG A 248 -11.00 -18.17 2.89
CA ARG A 248 -10.66 -19.55 3.30
C ARG A 248 -10.36 -20.47 2.11
N ASP A 249 -11.17 -20.39 1.06
CA ASP A 249 -10.83 -20.91 -0.25
C ASP A 249 -10.60 -19.72 -1.20
N PRO A 250 -9.34 -19.39 -1.51
CA PRO A 250 -9.04 -18.21 -2.30
C PRO A 250 -9.10 -18.47 -3.81
N VAL A 251 -9.06 -19.73 -4.29
CA VAL A 251 -8.90 -20.06 -5.72
C VAL A 251 -10.15 -19.73 -6.57
N PRO A 252 -11.39 -20.04 -6.14
CA PRO A 252 -12.60 -19.61 -6.83
C PRO A 252 -12.82 -18.08 -6.81
N ALA A 253 -12.08 -17.37 -5.94
CA ALA A 253 -12.15 -15.91 -5.82
C ALA A 253 -11.13 -15.17 -6.68
N MET A 254 -10.15 -15.87 -7.26
CA MET A 254 -9.19 -15.28 -8.19
C MET A 254 -9.87 -14.95 -9.52
N THR A 255 -9.53 -13.79 -10.11
CA THR A 255 -9.98 -13.37 -11.44
C THR A 255 -9.60 -14.43 -12.48
N THR A 256 -10.49 -14.67 -13.45
CA THR A 256 -10.25 -15.60 -14.58
C THR A 256 -9.76 -14.82 -15.81
N PRO A 257 -9.06 -15.44 -16.77
CA PRO A 257 -8.57 -14.76 -17.98
C PRO A 257 -9.65 -13.96 -18.73
N GLU A 258 -10.87 -14.48 -18.79
CA GLU A 258 -12.01 -13.86 -19.49
C GLU A 258 -12.50 -12.61 -18.75
N LYS A 259 -12.52 -12.65 -17.41
CA LYS A 259 -12.86 -11.50 -16.56
C LYS A 259 -11.77 -10.43 -16.64
N LEU A 260 -10.49 -10.81 -16.55
CA LEU A 260 -9.39 -9.86 -16.68
C LEU A 260 -9.42 -9.17 -18.05
N TYR A 261 -9.61 -9.93 -19.14
CA TYR A 261 -9.78 -9.38 -20.47
C TYR A 261 -10.92 -8.35 -20.53
N SER A 262 -12.10 -8.70 -20.01
CA SER A 262 -13.25 -7.80 -19.96
C SER A 262 -12.96 -6.51 -19.17
N HIS A 263 -12.30 -6.62 -18.01
CA HIS A 263 -11.94 -5.47 -17.18
C HIS A 263 -10.90 -4.58 -17.88
N VAL A 264 -9.84 -5.17 -18.45
CA VAL A 264 -8.77 -4.45 -19.17
C VAL A 264 -9.33 -3.71 -20.39
N MET A 265 -10.19 -4.34 -21.18
CA MET A 265 -10.79 -3.69 -22.36
C MET A 265 -11.69 -2.51 -21.96
N GLN A 266 -12.44 -2.63 -20.86
CA GLN A 266 -13.19 -1.50 -20.30
C GLN A 266 -12.25 -0.37 -19.82
N THR A 267 -11.14 -0.69 -19.16
CA THR A 267 -10.14 0.32 -18.76
C THR A 267 -9.50 0.98 -19.98
N LEU A 268 -9.10 0.24 -21.01
CA LEU A 268 -8.52 0.80 -22.24
C LEU A 268 -9.51 1.71 -22.98
N GLN A 269 -10.80 1.38 -23.02
CA GLN A 269 -11.84 2.27 -23.57
C GLN A 269 -11.92 3.59 -22.80
N GLN A 270 -11.87 3.57 -21.46
CA GLN A 270 -11.87 4.80 -20.67
C GLN A 270 -10.56 5.59 -20.82
N LEU A 271 -9.39 4.94 -20.78
CA LEU A 271 -8.12 5.61 -21.04
C LEU A 271 -8.09 6.24 -22.44
N HIS A 272 -8.65 5.56 -23.44
CA HIS A 272 -8.73 6.07 -24.80
C HIS A 272 -9.62 7.32 -24.94
N SER A 273 -10.65 7.48 -24.10
CA SER A 273 -11.50 8.68 -24.12
C SER A 273 -10.87 9.88 -23.40
N HIS A 274 -10.00 9.65 -22.41
CA HIS A 274 -9.41 10.70 -21.58
C HIS A 274 -8.00 11.14 -22.01
N LEU A 275 -7.17 10.22 -22.49
CA LEU A 275 -5.76 10.51 -22.80
C LEU A 275 -5.57 11.19 -24.17
N PRO A 276 -4.69 12.20 -24.26
CA PRO A 276 -4.23 12.77 -25.53
C PRO A 276 -3.53 11.76 -26.45
N ASN A 277 -3.54 12.05 -27.76
CA ASN A 277 -2.94 11.20 -28.78
C ASN A 277 -1.41 11.09 -28.62
N GLY A 278 -0.86 9.89 -28.84
CA GLY A 278 0.55 9.56 -28.63
C GLY A 278 0.86 8.93 -27.27
N SER A 279 -0.14 8.84 -26.38
CA SER A 279 -0.01 8.18 -25.09
C SER A 279 0.32 6.69 -25.25
N SER A 280 1.01 6.12 -24.27
CA SER A 280 1.55 4.75 -24.32
C SER A 280 1.19 3.99 -23.04
N VAL A 281 0.46 2.89 -23.14
CA VAL A 281 0.08 2.03 -22.02
C VAL A 281 1.00 0.80 -21.97
N ILE A 282 1.69 0.60 -20.85
CA ILE A 282 2.52 -0.58 -20.62
C ILE A 282 1.86 -1.46 -19.56
N PHE A 283 1.48 -2.68 -19.96
CA PHE A 283 0.97 -3.71 -19.06
C PHE A 283 2.12 -4.42 -18.34
N TYR A 284 2.08 -4.43 -17.00
CA TYR A 284 2.92 -5.33 -16.23
C TYR A 284 2.23 -6.68 -16.04
N GLY A 285 2.95 -7.76 -16.29
CA GLY A 285 2.55 -9.10 -15.86
C GLY A 285 2.47 -9.23 -14.33
N LEU A 286 1.85 -10.30 -13.85
CA LEU A 286 1.80 -10.63 -12.43
C LEU A 286 3.06 -11.44 -12.01
N PRO A 287 3.54 -11.30 -10.76
CA PRO A 287 4.65 -12.08 -10.21
C PRO A 287 4.32 -13.56 -10.07
N ASP A 288 5.37 -14.39 -10.03
CA ASP A 288 5.33 -15.67 -9.33
C ASP A 288 5.66 -15.45 -7.86
N GLY A 289 4.64 -15.21 -7.02
CA GLY A 289 4.81 -14.92 -5.59
C GLY A 289 5.26 -16.10 -4.70
N THR A 290 5.60 -17.27 -5.26
CA THR A 290 6.14 -18.40 -4.47
C THR A 290 7.39 -18.04 -3.67
N PHE A 291 8.19 -17.09 -4.17
CA PHE A 291 9.41 -16.60 -3.51
C PHE A 291 9.18 -16.08 -2.08
N LEU A 292 7.98 -15.54 -1.79
CA LEU A 292 7.63 -14.98 -0.48
C LEU A 292 7.75 -16.03 0.62
N TRP A 293 6.99 -17.13 0.49
CA TRP A 293 7.06 -18.24 1.44
C TRP A 293 8.48 -18.81 1.48
N ASP A 294 9.05 -19.11 0.32
CA ASP A 294 10.30 -19.87 0.25
C ASP A 294 11.49 -19.10 0.87
N ASN A 295 11.46 -17.75 0.91
CA ASN A 295 12.50 -16.93 1.55
C ASN A 295 12.14 -16.41 2.97
N LEU A 296 10.86 -16.35 3.35
CA LEU A 296 10.44 -15.79 4.65
C LEU A 296 9.99 -16.81 5.69
N HIS A 297 9.39 -17.95 5.31
CA HIS A 297 8.60 -18.79 6.24
C HIS A 297 9.30 -19.15 7.56
N SER A 298 10.61 -19.44 7.51
CA SER A 298 11.45 -19.84 8.65
C SER A 298 12.13 -18.67 9.37
N ARG A 299 12.01 -17.44 8.85
CA ARG A 299 12.59 -16.22 9.44
C ARG A 299 11.65 -15.65 10.51
N TYR A 300 12.22 -14.92 11.46
CA TYR A 300 11.43 -14.19 12.46
C TYR A 300 10.87 -12.89 11.88
N HIS A 301 9.55 -12.73 12.00
CA HIS A 301 8.85 -11.46 11.81
C HIS A 301 9.34 -10.45 12.86
N PRO A 302 9.31 -9.12 12.66
CA PRO A 302 9.70 -8.14 13.67
C PRO A 302 9.12 -8.38 15.08
N LEU A 303 7.85 -8.81 15.20
CA LEU A 303 7.27 -9.17 16.51
C LEU A 303 7.88 -10.43 17.15
N GLY A 304 8.55 -11.28 16.38
CA GLY A 304 9.23 -12.47 16.86
C GLY A 304 10.74 -12.31 17.05
N GLN A 305 11.33 -11.15 16.76
CA GLN A 305 12.79 -10.98 16.77
C GLN A 305 13.39 -10.92 18.17
N LEU A 306 12.68 -10.35 19.15
CA LEU A 306 13.15 -10.27 20.53
C LEU A 306 13.26 -11.65 21.20
N ASN A 307 12.19 -12.44 21.11
CA ASN A 307 12.04 -13.70 21.85
C ASN A 307 12.17 -14.96 20.99
N ARG A 308 12.37 -14.81 19.67
CA ARG A 308 12.53 -15.92 18.69
C ARG A 308 11.30 -16.85 18.63
N ASP A 309 10.13 -16.26 18.77
CA ASP A 309 8.84 -16.92 19.03
C ASP A 309 7.78 -16.73 17.93
N VAL A 310 7.94 -15.77 17.01
CA VAL A 310 7.03 -15.55 15.86
C VAL A 310 7.77 -15.56 14.52
N THR A 311 7.63 -16.66 13.77
CA THR A 311 8.07 -16.77 12.37
C THR A 311 7.02 -16.22 11.39
N TYR A 312 7.43 -15.91 10.15
CA TYR A 312 6.44 -15.56 9.11
C TYR A 312 5.47 -16.71 8.83
N ALA A 313 5.86 -17.98 8.95
CA ALA A 313 4.93 -19.11 8.85
C ALA A 313 3.78 -19.04 9.87
N GLN A 314 4.08 -18.64 11.12
CA GLN A 314 3.07 -18.44 12.16
C GLN A 314 2.20 -17.22 11.87
N LEU A 315 2.80 -16.09 11.47
CA LEU A 315 2.07 -14.88 11.06
C LEU A 315 1.08 -15.20 9.94
N TYR A 316 1.54 -15.85 8.88
CA TYR A 316 0.71 -16.21 7.74
C TYR A 316 -0.45 -17.13 8.16
N ALA A 317 -0.19 -18.16 8.97
CA ALA A 317 -1.23 -19.04 9.51
C ALA A 317 -2.28 -18.27 10.34
N PHE A 318 -1.85 -17.34 11.18
CA PHE A 318 -2.71 -16.46 11.97
C PHE A 318 -3.58 -15.55 11.10
N LEU A 319 -2.99 -14.86 10.13
CA LEU A 319 -3.71 -13.96 9.20
C LEU A 319 -4.68 -14.73 8.29
N ASN A 320 -4.31 -15.93 7.83
CA ASN A 320 -5.18 -16.81 7.03
C ASN A 320 -6.38 -17.31 7.86
N CYS A 321 -6.15 -17.71 9.11
CA CYS A 321 -7.21 -18.13 10.04
C CYS A 321 -8.23 -17.00 10.29
N LEU A 322 -7.72 -15.78 10.54
CA LEU A 322 -8.51 -14.57 10.71
C LEU A 322 -9.17 -14.04 9.42
N GLN A 323 -8.85 -14.61 8.25
CA GLN A 323 -9.30 -14.16 6.92
C GLN A 323 -8.91 -12.70 6.57
N VAL A 324 -7.79 -12.23 7.11
CA VAL A 324 -7.21 -10.89 6.87
C VAL A 324 -5.82 -10.93 6.23
N SER A 325 -5.40 -12.11 5.76
CA SER A 325 -4.19 -12.27 4.95
C SER A 325 -4.34 -11.52 3.62
N PRO A 326 -3.36 -10.69 3.19
CA PRO A 326 -3.45 -10.00 1.92
C PRO A 326 -3.37 -10.98 0.74
N CYS A 327 -2.68 -12.12 0.89
CA CYS A 327 -2.57 -13.12 -0.16
C CYS A 327 -2.50 -14.56 0.39
N HIS A 328 -3.65 -15.14 0.79
CA HIS A 328 -3.72 -16.54 1.26
C HIS A 328 -3.19 -17.55 0.21
N GLY A 329 -3.25 -17.23 -1.08
CA GLY A 329 -2.70 -18.06 -2.16
C GLY A 329 -1.19 -18.32 -2.02
N TRP A 330 -0.37 -17.26 -1.88
CA TRP A 330 1.09 -17.37 -1.77
C TRP A 330 1.60 -17.43 -0.32
N MET A 331 0.95 -16.73 0.61
CA MET A 331 1.32 -16.72 2.04
C MET A 331 0.71 -17.94 2.75
N SER A 332 1.05 -19.15 2.29
CA SER A 332 0.50 -20.40 2.82
C SER A 332 1.51 -21.55 2.78
N SER A 333 1.50 -22.38 3.82
CA SER A 333 2.32 -23.59 3.91
C SER A 333 1.97 -24.62 2.84
N ASN A 334 0.72 -24.61 2.35
CA ASN A 334 0.24 -25.50 1.31
C ASN A 334 0.93 -25.18 -0.03
N LYS A 335 1.95 -25.96 -0.40
CA LYS A 335 2.71 -25.80 -1.65
C LYS A 335 1.83 -25.92 -2.90
N THR A 336 0.80 -26.78 -2.87
CA THR A 336 -0.15 -26.93 -3.99
C THR A 336 -0.98 -25.65 -4.18
N LEU A 337 -1.39 -25.00 -3.10
CA LEU A 337 -2.09 -23.71 -3.17
C LEU A 337 -1.18 -22.60 -3.74
N ARG A 338 0.09 -22.54 -3.30
CA ARG A 338 1.07 -21.59 -3.88
C ARG A 338 1.24 -21.80 -5.38
N ALA A 339 1.37 -23.06 -5.80
CA ALA A 339 1.51 -23.43 -7.22
C ALA A 339 0.28 -23.03 -8.05
N LEU A 340 -0.94 -23.32 -7.60
CA LEU A 340 -2.18 -22.90 -8.28
C LEU A 340 -2.31 -21.37 -8.37
N THR A 341 -1.83 -20.64 -7.36
CA THR A 341 -1.83 -19.17 -7.35
C THR A 341 -0.88 -18.61 -8.41
N SER A 342 0.34 -19.15 -8.51
CA SER A 342 1.31 -18.78 -9.56
C SER A 342 0.90 -19.24 -10.95
N GLU A 343 0.21 -20.37 -11.08
CA GLU A 343 -0.36 -20.81 -12.35
C GLU A 343 -1.42 -19.82 -12.84
N ARG A 344 -2.35 -19.40 -11.96
CA ARG A 344 -3.31 -18.35 -12.32
C ARG A 344 -2.62 -17.04 -12.67
N ALA A 345 -1.64 -16.60 -11.88
CA ALA A 345 -0.88 -15.39 -12.17
C ALA A 345 -0.28 -15.44 -13.59
N LYS A 346 0.32 -16.56 -13.99
CA LYS A 346 0.86 -16.80 -15.33
C LYS A 346 -0.22 -16.82 -16.43
N GLN A 347 -1.41 -17.37 -16.17
CA GLN A 347 -2.56 -17.30 -17.09
C GLN A 347 -3.03 -15.85 -17.30
N LEU A 348 -3.00 -15.03 -16.24
CA LEU A 348 -3.38 -13.62 -16.28
C LEU A 348 -2.32 -12.75 -16.98
N SER A 349 -1.02 -12.96 -16.71
CA SER A 349 0.09 -12.31 -17.43
C SER A 349 -0.02 -12.51 -18.95
N LYS A 350 -0.23 -13.76 -19.40
CA LYS A 350 -0.47 -14.09 -20.81
C LYS A 350 -1.73 -13.46 -21.42
N THR A 351 -2.69 -13.08 -20.58
CA THR A 351 -3.89 -12.37 -21.04
C THR A 351 -3.56 -10.91 -21.34
N LEU A 352 -2.70 -10.27 -20.52
CA LEU A 352 -2.22 -8.91 -20.75
C LEU A 352 -1.26 -8.83 -21.96
N GLU A 353 -0.34 -9.79 -22.06
CA GLU A 353 0.55 -10.01 -23.21
C GLU A 353 -0.26 -10.03 -24.52
N ARG A 354 -1.25 -10.92 -24.62
CA ARG A 354 -2.14 -11.03 -25.78
C ARG A 354 -2.89 -9.73 -26.09
N ILE A 355 -3.33 -8.97 -25.09
CA ILE A 355 -4.05 -7.70 -25.30
C ILE A 355 -3.14 -6.63 -25.91
N ALA A 356 -1.87 -6.53 -25.48
CA ALA A 356 -0.90 -5.64 -26.10
C ALA A 356 -0.64 -6.04 -27.57
N ASP A 357 -0.54 -7.34 -27.85
CA ASP A 357 -0.26 -7.86 -29.18
C ASP A 357 -1.46 -7.75 -30.14
N SER A 358 -2.70 -7.98 -29.70
CA SER A 358 -3.88 -7.97 -30.58
C SER A 358 -4.60 -6.63 -30.69
N GLU A 359 -4.75 -5.89 -29.60
CA GLU A 359 -5.71 -4.77 -29.54
C GLU A 359 -5.10 -3.46 -30.04
N ARG A 360 -5.91 -2.64 -30.70
CA ARG A 360 -5.45 -1.40 -31.37
C ARG A 360 -6.40 -0.24 -31.08
N PHE A 361 -5.81 0.90 -30.72
CA PHE A 361 -6.52 2.12 -30.30
C PHE A 361 -5.89 3.33 -31.00
N THR A 362 -6.70 4.20 -31.62
CA THR A 362 -6.19 5.32 -32.46
C THR A 362 -5.43 6.43 -31.71
N ASN A 363 -5.37 6.37 -30.37
CA ASN A 363 -4.71 7.36 -29.52
C ASN A 363 -3.72 6.74 -28.52
N LEU A 364 -3.64 5.40 -28.44
CA LEU A 364 -2.85 4.67 -27.44
C LEU A 364 -1.95 3.63 -28.11
N ASN A 365 -0.65 3.68 -27.84
CA ASN A 365 0.25 2.54 -28.08
C ASN A 365 0.11 1.55 -26.91
N LEU A 366 0.12 0.24 -27.17
CA LEU A 366 0.05 -0.80 -26.14
C LEU A 366 1.34 -1.63 -26.13
N PHE A 367 1.84 -1.95 -24.94
CA PHE A 367 3.03 -2.77 -24.72
C PHE A 367 2.81 -3.70 -23.52
N TYR A 368 3.58 -4.79 -23.42
CA TYR A 368 3.56 -5.72 -22.29
C TYR A 368 4.98 -6.00 -21.76
N MET A 369 5.14 -6.07 -20.44
CA MET A 369 6.38 -6.40 -19.77
C MET A 369 6.15 -7.39 -18.61
N ASP A 370 6.89 -8.50 -18.60
CA ASP A 370 6.88 -9.44 -17.47
C ASP A 370 7.40 -8.81 -16.17
N PHE A 371 6.84 -9.25 -15.05
CA PHE A 371 7.34 -8.92 -13.72
C PHE A 371 8.58 -9.78 -13.39
N ALA A 372 9.74 -9.30 -13.82
CA ALA A 372 11.03 -10.01 -13.83
C ALA A 372 11.69 -10.22 -12.44
N PHE A 373 10.93 -10.62 -11.42
CA PHE A 373 11.43 -10.69 -10.03
C PHE A 373 12.61 -11.67 -9.83
N GLN A 374 12.76 -12.66 -10.71
CA GLN A 374 13.95 -13.52 -10.73
C GLN A 374 15.21 -12.72 -11.09
N GLU A 375 15.16 -11.89 -12.13
CA GLU A 375 16.27 -10.99 -12.51
C GLU A 375 16.60 -9.99 -11.40
N ILE A 376 15.57 -9.42 -10.75
CA ILE A 376 15.74 -8.52 -9.59
C ILE A 376 16.44 -9.25 -8.43
N THR A 377 16.06 -10.50 -8.16
CA THR A 377 16.66 -11.33 -7.12
C THR A 377 18.11 -11.69 -7.43
N GLU A 378 18.44 -11.97 -8.69
CA GLU A 378 19.81 -12.22 -9.15
C GLU A 378 20.67 -10.97 -9.09
N GLU A 379 20.15 -9.82 -9.52
CA GLU A 379 20.82 -8.53 -9.44
C GLU A 379 21.12 -8.14 -7.98
N TRP A 380 20.17 -8.37 -7.07
CA TRP A 380 20.41 -8.16 -5.65
C TRP A 380 21.47 -9.10 -5.07
N ARG A 381 21.50 -10.38 -5.50
CA ARG A 381 22.57 -11.33 -5.13
C ARG A 381 23.95 -10.90 -5.64
N LYS A 382 24.06 -10.38 -6.87
CA LYS A 382 25.33 -9.83 -7.41
C LYS A 382 25.86 -8.67 -6.55
N ARG A 383 24.96 -7.88 -5.95
CA ARG A 383 25.26 -6.80 -5.00
C ARG A 383 25.53 -7.30 -3.56
N GLY A 384 25.67 -8.61 -3.36
CA GLY A 384 25.91 -9.25 -2.06
C GLY A 384 24.64 -9.48 -1.20
N GLY A 385 23.47 -9.10 -1.72
CA GLY A 385 22.20 -9.17 -1.02
C GLY A 385 21.56 -10.55 -0.97
N GLN A 386 20.54 -10.68 -0.14
CA GLN A 386 19.73 -11.89 0.07
C GLN A 386 18.26 -11.61 -0.25
N PRO A 387 17.50 -12.55 -0.84
CA PRO A 387 16.18 -12.24 -1.41
C PRO A 387 15.13 -11.80 -0.38
N TRP A 388 15.25 -12.26 0.87
CA TRP A 388 14.37 -11.83 1.97
C TRP A 388 14.49 -10.33 2.30
N GLN A 389 15.56 -9.65 1.87
CA GLN A 389 15.76 -8.21 2.06
C GLN A 389 15.03 -7.36 0.99
N LEU A 390 14.31 -7.99 0.05
CA LEU A 390 13.51 -7.33 -0.99
C LEU A 390 12.01 -7.24 -0.64
N ILE A 391 11.63 -7.69 0.56
CA ILE A 391 10.22 -7.80 0.99
C ILE A 391 10.01 -6.90 2.21
N GLU A 392 8.82 -6.29 2.31
CA GLU A 392 8.42 -5.48 3.46
C GLU A 392 8.41 -6.31 4.76
N PRO A 393 9.21 -5.96 5.79
CA PRO A 393 9.33 -6.80 6.99
C PRO A 393 8.05 -6.91 7.83
N VAL A 394 7.12 -5.96 7.71
CA VAL A 394 5.95 -5.89 8.59
C VAL A 394 4.78 -6.73 8.08
N ASP A 395 4.52 -6.74 6.76
CA ASP A 395 3.49 -7.61 6.15
C ASP A 395 4.05 -8.92 5.58
N GLY A 396 5.34 -8.97 5.22
CA GLY A 396 5.98 -10.13 4.62
C GLY A 396 5.39 -10.49 3.24
N PHE A 397 4.92 -9.49 2.49
CA PHE A 397 4.19 -9.67 1.23
C PHE A 397 4.62 -8.68 0.13
N HIS A 398 4.67 -7.38 0.41
CA HIS A 398 4.96 -6.38 -0.62
C HIS A 398 6.46 -6.31 -0.97
N PRO A 399 6.82 -5.97 -2.23
CA PRO A 399 8.17 -5.52 -2.53
C PRO A 399 8.46 -4.24 -1.74
N ASN A 400 9.60 -4.16 -1.07
CA ASN A 400 10.00 -2.95 -0.35
C ASN A 400 10.59 -1.89 -1.29
N GLU A 401 11.05 -0.78 -0.72
CA GLU A 401 11.67 0.33 -1.46
C GLU A 401 12.82 -0.12 -2.37
N VAL A 402 13.74 -0.94 -1.87
CA VAL A 402 14.89 -1.47 -2.64
C VAL A 402 14.42 -2.32 -3.82
N ALA A 403 13.45 -3.20 -3.60
CA ALA A 403 12.89 -4.03 -4.67
C ALA A 403 12.14 -3.20 -5.72
N SER A 404 11.41 -2.16 -5.28
CA SER A 404 10.67 -1.25 -6.15
C SER A 404 11.60 -0.40 -7.01
N LEU A 405 12.71 0.09 -6.46
CA LEU A 405 13.75 0.82 -7.19
C LEU A 405 14.48 -0.08 -8.21
N LEU A 406 14.78 -1.34 -7.85
CA LEU A 406 15.36 -2.30 -8.79
C LEU A 406 14.38 -2.68 -9.93
N LEU A 407 13.09 -2.80 -9.63
CA LEU A 407 12.05 -3.00 -10.64
C LEU A 407 11.95 -1.80 -11.59
N ALA A 408 12.07 -0.56 -11.09
CA ALA A 408 12.10 0.65 -11.90
C ALA A 408 13.36 0.76 -12.78
N ASP A 409 14.53 0.37 -12.25
CA ASP A 409 15.80 0.30 -13.00
C ASP A 409 15.72 -0.74 -14.14
N HIS A 410 15.19 -1.94 -13.89
CA HIS A 410 14.92 -2.93 -14.93
C HIS A 410 13.89 -2.42 -15.96
N PHE A 411 12.78 -1.83 -15.50
CA PHE A 411 11.76 -1.22 -16.37
C PHE A 411 12.38 -0.20 -17.32
N TRP A 412 13.10 0.78 -16.78
CA TRP A 412 13.68 1.87 -17.55
C TRP A 412 14.61 1.36 -18.65
N ARG A 413 15.56 0.47 -18.29
CA ARG A 413 16.48 -0.15 -19.25
C ARG A 413 15.75 -0.95 -20.34
N LYS A 414 14.69 -1.69 -19.98
CA LYS A 414 13.93 -2.53 -20.91
C LYS A 414 13.08 -1.68 -21.86
N VAL A 415 12.42 -0.62 -21.40
CA VAL A 415 11.73 0.35 -22.27
C VAL A 415 12.75 1.09 -23.15
N GLN A 416 13.88 1.55 -22.60
CA GLN A 416 14.92 2.25 -23.38
C GLN A 416 15.51 1.37 -24.49
N LEU A 417 15.64 0.06 -24.26
CA LEU A 417 16.16 -0.90 -25.24
C LEU A 417 15.12 -1.33 -26.29
N GLN A 418 13.86 -1.55 -25.88
CA GLN A 418 12.83 -2.16 -26.74
C GLN A 418 11.89 -1.12 -27.38
N TRP A 419 11.57 -0.05 -26.67
CA TRP A 419 10.60 0.98 -27.09
C TRP A 419 11.08 2.40 -26.72
N PRO A 420 12.29 2.83 -27.15
CA PRO A 420 12.87 4.13 -26.76
C PRO A 420 11.96 5.32 -27.04
N GLN A 421 11.09 5.24 -28.06
CA GLN A 421 10.08 6.26 -28.38
C GLN A 421 9.10 6.56 -27.23
N VAL A 422 8.93 5.64 -26.28
CA VAL A 422 8.05 5.83 -25.10
C VAL A 422 8.69 6.75 -24.06
N LEU A 423 10.02 6.80 -23.98
CA LEU A 423 10.75 7.70 -23.08
C LEU A 423 11.03 9.08 -23.71
N GLY A 424 10.64 9.28 -24.97
CA GLY A 424 10.92 10.49 -25.73
C GLY A 424 12.39 10.59 -26.14
N LYS A 425 12.99 11.78 -25.97
CA LYS A 425 14.41 12.05 -26.19
C LYS A 425 14.95 12.81 -24.97
N GLU A 426 16.24 12.63 -24.69
CA GLU A 426 16.93 13.52 -23.77
C GLU A 426 16.81 14.97 -24.25
N ASN A 427 16.44 15.87 -23.34
CA ASN A 427 16.26 17.29 -23.63
C ASN A 427 17.63 18.01 -23.66
N PRO A 428 18.07 18.55 -24.81
CA PRO A 428 19.36 19.24 -24.91
C PRO A 428 19.42 20.58 -24.14
N PHE A 429 18.28 21.04 -23.60
CA PHE A 429 18.20 22.25 -22.77
C PHE A 429 18.27 21.98 -21.25
N ASN A 430 18.43 20.74 -20.79
CA ASN A 430 18.49 20.42 -19.36
C ASN A 430 19.51 21.29 -18.57
N PRO A 431 20.76 21.49 -19.03
CA PRO A 431 21.73 22.36 -18.33
C PRO A 431 21.33 23.85 -18.30
N GLN A 432 20.50 24.30 -19.24
CA GLN A 432 19.96 25.65 -19.28
C GLN A 432 18.78 25.81 -18.31
N ILE A 433 17.95 24.76 -18.12
CA ILE A 433 16.88 24.76 -17.11
C ILE A 433 17.51 24.87 -15.71
N GLU A 434 18.42 23.97 -15.36
CA GLU A 434 19.10 23.95 -14.06
C GLU A 434 19.80 25.29 -13.77
N LYS A 435 20.43 25.90 -14.79
CA LYS A 435 21.10 27.20 -14.67
C LYS A 435 20.14 28.39 -14.45
N VAL A 436 18.89 28.33 -14.91
CA VAL A 436 17.91 29.43 -14.82
C VAL A 436 16.94 29.24 -13.65
N PHE A 437 16.48 28.01 -13.43
CA PHE A 437 15.42 27.65 -12.48
C PHE A 437 15.93 26.85 -11.25
N GLY A 438 17.21 26.47 -11.22
CA GLY A 438 17.80 25.74 -10.09
C GLY A 438 17.17 24.36 -9.90
N ASP A 439 16.59 24.14 -8.71
CA ASP A 439 15.85 22.92 -8.35
C ASP A 439 14.38 22.94 -8.82
N GLN A 440 14.00 23.91 -9.67
CA GLN A 440 12.65 24.14 -10.18
C GLN A 440 11.61 24.37 -9.05
N GLY A 441 12.04 24.79 -7.86
CA GLY A 441 11.16 25.02 -6.70
C GLY A 441 10.96 23.80 -5.79
N GLY A 442 11.61 22.67 -6.09
CA GLY A 442 11.59 21.48 -5.24
C GLY A 442 10.33 20.63 -5.40
N HIS A 443 9.90 19.98 -4.30
CA HIS A 443 8.78 19.03 -4.23
C HIS A 443 8.01 19.22 -2.91
#